data_AF-J9F5P7-F1
#
_entry.id   AF-J9F5P7-F1
#
_cell.length_a   1.000
_cell.length_b   1.000
_cell.length_c   1.000
_cell.angle_alpha   90.00
_cell.angle_beta   90.00
_cell.angle_gamma   90.00
#
_symmetry.space_group_name_H-M   'P 1'
#
loop_
_entity.id
_entity.type
_entity.pdbx_description
1 polymer ?
#
loop_
_entity_poly.entity_id
_entity_poly.type
_entity_poly.pdbx_seq_one_letter_code
_entity_poly.pdbx_strand_id
1 'polypeptide(L)'
;MATHYTVRVKLPVTLCSTKNGCTAWIPLTDTGSYSPGDSLHIVQTSVGNLSFRIDSIRQERNYRVYCLQAPSAAPPSPKGGYTMLTGYVIAGRESMGTLILRKFQFR
;
A
#
# COMPACT_ATOMS: atom_id res chain seq x y z
N MET A 1 4.61 29.72 -9.58
CA MET A 1 4.26 29.37 -8.18
C MET A 1 3.86 27.90 -7.96
N ALA A 2 3.30 27.18 -8.95
CA ALA A 2 2.93 25.75 -8.79
C ALA A 2 4.12 24.76 -8.67
N THR A 3 5.36 25.21 -8.94
CA THR A 3 6.59 24.40 -8.99
C THR A 3 7.15 23.97 -7.62
N HIS A 4 6.70 24.58 -6.52
CA HIS A 4 7.18 24.25 -5.17
C HIS A 4 6.28 23.26 -4.41
N TYR A 5 5.17 22.82 -5.02
CA TYR A 5 4.23 21.90 -4.37
C TYR A 5 4.59 20.45 -4.70
N THR A 6 4.71 19.62 -3.67
CA THR A 6 4.89 18.18 -3.79
C THR A 6 3.61 17.45 -3.40
N VAL A 7 3.19 16.49 -4.23
CA VAL A 7 2.00 15.67 -4.01
C VAL A 7 2.44 14.28 -3.57
N ARG A 8 1.75 13.69 -2.60
CA ARG A 8 2.00 12.31 -2.18
C ARG A 8 1.52 11.35 -3.27
N VAL A 9 2.42 10.48 -3.72
CA VAL A 9 2.07 9.39 -4.64
C VAL A 9 1.53 8.23 -3.83
N LYS A 10 0.38 7.71 -4.27
CA LYS A 10 -0.32 6.59 -3.64
C LYS A 10 -0.30 5.41 -4.60
N LEU A 11 0.10 4.25 -4.10
CA LEU A 11 -0.04 2.99 -4.83
C LEU A 11 -1.21 2.21 -4.25
N PRO A 12 -2.07 1.63 -5.11
CA PRO A 12 -3.14 0.78 -4.63
C PRO A 12 -2.54 -0.46 -3.95
N VAL A 13 -3.14 -0.87 -2.85
CA VAL A 13 -2.83 -2.13 -2.17
C VAL A 13 -4.11 -2.91 -1.95
N THR A 14 -4.04 -4.20 -2.25
CA THR A 14 -5.08 -5.16 -1.87
C THR A 14 -4.61 -5.90 -0.64
N LEU A 15 -5.44 -5.93 0.40
CA LEU A 15 -5.23 -6.67 1.62
C LEU A 15 -6.15 -7.88 1.65
N CYS A 16 -5.62 -9.03 2.02
CA CYS A 16 -6.39 -10.20 2.40
C CYS A 16 -6.06 -10.53 3.85
N SER A 17 -7.07 -10.51 4.72
CA SER A 17 -6.93 -10.98 6.09
C SER A 17 -7.53 -12.38 6.23
N THR A 18 -6.76 -13.28 6.82
CA THR A 18 -7.14 -14.65 7.14
C THR A 18 -7.02 -14.87 8.66
N LYS A 19 -7.55 -15.99 9.17
CA LYS A 19 -7.38 -16.34 10.59
C LYS A 19 -5.91 -16.44 11.03
N ASN A 20 -5.00 -16.74 10.11
CA ASN A 20 -3.60 -17.05 10.41
C ASN A 20 -2.63 -15.92 10.03
N GLY A 21 -3.13 -14.79 9.52
CA GLY A 21 -2.28 -13.68 9.10
C GLY A 21 -2.91 -12.78 8.04
N CYS A 22 -2.19 -11.74 7.66
CA CYS A 22 -2.60 -10.80 6.63
C CYS A 22 -1.58 -10.79 5.48
N THR A 23 -2.07 -10.64 4.26
CA THR A 23 -1.25 -10.55 3.05
C THR A 23 -1.62 -9.30 2.28
N ALA A 24 -0.63 -8.56 1.81
CA ALA A 24 -0.82 -7.37 1.00
C ALA A 24 -0.15 -7.50 -0.36
N TRP A 25 -0.87 -7.17 -1.42
CA TRP A 25 -0.35 -7.13 -2.79
C TRP A 25 -0.21 -5.68 -3.22
N ILE A 26 1.03 -5.28 -3.55
CA ILE A 26 1.35 -3.95 -4.05
C ILE A 26 1.94 -4.11 -5.44
N PRO A 27 1.47 -3.37 -6.47
CA PRO A 27 2.04 -3.44 -7.81
C PRO A 27 3.55 -3.16 -7.79
N LEU A 28 4.31 -3.97 -8.52
CA LEU A 28 5.72 -3.71 -8.80
C LEU A 28 5.82 -2.42 -9.60
N THR A 29 6.11 -1.35 -8.88
CA THR A 29 6.47 -0.04 -9.41
C THR A 29 7.83 0.29 -8.82
N ASP A 30 8.62 1.13 -9.49
CA ASP A 30 9.99 1.52 -9.12
C ASP A 30 10.08 2.37 -7.83
N THR A 31 9.20 2.16 -6.87
CA THR A 31 9.07 2.99 -5.68
C THR A 31 9.08 2.17 -4.39
N GLY A 32 9.98 2.55 -3.49
CA GLY A 32 10.06 2.08 -2.10
C GLY A 32 10.62 0.68 -1.94
N SER A 33 11.81 0.57 -1.34
CA SER A 33 12.31 -0.72 -0.85
C SER A 33 11.85 -0.91 0.59
N TYR A 34 10.82 -1.71 0.79
CA TYR A 34 10.43 -2.20 2.11
C TYR A 34 11.21 -3.49 2.42
N SER A 35 11.55 -3.69 3.69
CA SER A 35 12.27 -4.86 4.19
C SER A 35 11.46 -5.60 5.26
N PRO A 36 11.73 -6.90 5.50
CA PRO A 36 11.21 -7.59 6.67
C PRO A 36 11.55 -6.82 7.95
N GLY A 37 10.58 -6.70 8.85
CA GLY A 37 10.68 -5.92 10.09
C GLY A 37 10.16 -4.48 9.99
N ASP A 38 10.06 -3.92 8.78
CA ASP A 38 9.54 -2.57 8.55
C ASP A 38 8.03 -2.48 8.85
N SER A 39 7.57 -1.25 9.11
CA SER A 39 6.16 -0.94 9.26
C SER A 39 5.54 -0.53 7.92
N LEU A 40 4.49 -1.23 7.51
CA LEU A 40 3.69 -0.91 6.34
C LEU A 40 2.42 -0.16 6.78
N HIS A 41 2.30 1.08 6.32
CA HIS A 41 1.13 1.93 6.58
C HIS A 41 0.20 1.95 5.36
N ILE A 42 -1.03 1.49 5.58
CA ILE A 42 -2.07 1.43 4.56
C ILE A 42 -3.16 2.41 4.93
N VAL A 43 -3.39 3.38 4.05
CA VAL A 43 -4.31 4.49 4.29
C VAL A 43 -5.55 4.37 3.41
N GLN A 44 -6.62 5.06 3.83
CA GLN A 44 -7.89 5.14 3.10
C GLN A 44 -8.50 3.77 2.79
N THR A 45 -8.43 2.84 3.74
CA THR A 45 -9.24 1.63 3.68
C THR A 45 -10.66 1.96 4.14
N SER A 46 -11.62 1.07 3.85
CA SER A 46 -13.00 1.20 4.35
C SER A 46 -13.11 1.17 5.88
N VAL A 47 -12.06 0.73 6.58
CA VAL A 47 -11.99 0.63 8.05
C VAL A 47 -11.02 1.65 8.67
N GLY A 48 -10.54 2.61 7.87
CA GLY A 48 -9.58 3.64 8.30
C GLY A 48 -8.15 3.36 7.89
N ASN A 49 -7.19 3.89 8.67
CA ASN A 49 -5.77 3.69 8.40
C ASN A 49 -5.26 2.52 9.24
N LEU A 50 -4.51 1.63 8.61
CA LEU A 50 -4.00 0.40 9.20
C LEU A 50 -2.47 0.41 9.16
N SER A 51 -1.84 -0.10 10.21
CA SER A 51 -0.39 -0.22 10.32
C SER A 51 -0.03 -1.65 10.65
N PHE A 52 0.85 -2.23 9.86
CA PHE A 52 1.25 -3.63 9.98
C PHE A 52 2.77 -3.73 10.04
N ARG A 53 3.28 -4.78 10.69
CA ARG A 53 4.70 -5.14 10.59
C ARG A 53 4.89 -6.16 9.48
N ILE A 54 5.89 -5.96 8.63
CA ILE A 54 6.22 -6.89 7.55
C ILE A 54 7.00 -8.06 8.17
N ASP A 55 6.51 -9.27 7.95
CA ASP A 55 7.15 -10.51 8.38
C ASP A 55 8.06 -11.06 7.28
N SER A 56 7.52 -11.19 6.07
CA SER A 56 8.26 -11.65 4.90
C SER A 56 7.75 -10.99 3.62
N ILE A 57 8.61 -10.99 2.61
CA ILE A 57 8.34 -10.38 1.30
C ILE A 57 8.58 -11.44 0.25
N ARG A 58 7.63 -11.58 -0.68
CA ARG A 58 7.76 -12.43 -1.86
C ARG A 58 7.32 -11.66 -3.10
N GLN A 59 7.65 -12.17 -4.28
CA GLN A 59 7.24 -11.58 -5.55
C GLN A 59 6.30 -12.52 -6.28
N GLU A 60 5.17 -12.00 -6.75
CA GLU A 60 4.18 -12.73 -7.55
C GLU A 60 3.86 -11.95 -8.83
N ARG A 61 4.41 -12.41 -9.96
CA ARG A 61 4.21 -11.76 -11.28
C ARG A 61 4.50 -10.26 -11.23
N ASN A 62 3.45 -9.43 -11.29
CA ASN A 62 3.49 -7.96 -11.31
C ASN A 62 3.28 -7.34 -9.92
N TYR A 63 3.33 -8.14 -8.85
CA TYR A 63 3.09 -7.69 -7.49
C TYR A 63 4.25 -8.06 -6.57
N ARG A 64 4.56 -7.15 -5.66
CA ARG A 64 5.32 -7.45 -4.46
C ARG A 64 4.32 -7.77 -3.35
N VAL A 65 4.48 -8.94 -2.74
CA VAL A 65 3.55 -9.51 -1.79
C VAL A 65 4.17 -9.51 -0.42
N TYR A 66 3.50 -8.87 0.52
CA TYR A 66 3.95 -8.69 1.90
C TYR A 66 3.11 -9.57 2.81
N CYS A 67 3.77 -10.49 3.51
CA CYS A 67 3.18 -11.19 4.64
C CYS A 67 3.26 -10.27 5.84
N LEU A 68 2.12 -9.97 6.44
CA LEU A 68 1.96 -8.97 7.47
C LEU A 68 1.55 -9.63 8.78
N GLN A 69 2.23 -9.23 9.85
CA GLN A 69 1.80 -9.57 11.20
C GLN A 69 0.47 -8.86 11.50
N ALA A 70 -0.44 -9.56 12.16
CA ALA A 70 -1.74 -9.00 12.50
C ALA A 70 -1.54 -7.70 13.30
N PRO A 71 -2.27 -6.62 12.95
CA PRO A 71 -2.19 -5.39 13.71
C PRO A 71 -2.71 -5.63 15.12
N SER A 72 -2.12 -4.97 16.11
CA SER A 72 -2.57 -5.04 17.51
C SER A 72 -4.06 -4.66 17.67
N ALA A 73 -4.60 -3.85 16.76
CA ALA A 73 -6.03 -3.66 16.56
C ALA A 73 -6.49 -4.55 15.39
N ALA A 74 -7.11 -5.69 15.69
CA ALA A 74 -7.53 -6.66 14.68
C ALA A 74 -8.32 -5.98 13.54
N PRO A 75 -8.06 -6.31 12.25
CA PRO A 75 -9.05 -6.00 11.22
C PRO A 75 -10.36 -6.68 11.63
N PRO A 76 -11.53 -6.07 11.38
CA PRO A 76 -12.81 -6.70 11.73
C PRO A 76 -12.86 -8.06 11.05
N SER A 77 -12.72 -9.13 11.84
CA SER A 77 -12.77 -10.48 11.33
C SER A 77 -14.24 -10.79 11.02
N PRO A 78 -14.61 -11.03 9.75
CA PRO A 78 -15.92 -11.57 9.46
C PRO A 78 -15.88 -13.00 9.98
N LYS A 79 -16.87 -13.32 10.82
CA LYS A 79 -17.10 -14.64 11.38
C LYS A 79 -17.02 -15.70 10.26
N GLY A 80 -15.85 -16.31 10.08
CA GLY A 80 -15.65 -17.50 9.23
C GLY A 80 -15.17 -17.33 7.79
N GLY A 81 -14.56 -16.20 7.37
CA GLY A 81 -14.10 -16.02 5.99
C GLY A 81 -12.80 -15.23 5.77
N TYR A 82 -12.40 -15.10 4.51
CA TYR A 82 -11.34 -14.18 4.07
C TYR A 82 -11.90 -12.77 3.92
N THR A 83 -11.18 -11.76 4.42
CA THR A 83 -11.58 -10.35 4.25
C THR A 83 -10.68 -9.71 3.21
N MET A 84 -11.26 -9.23 2.11
CA MET A 84 -10.55 -8.41 1.15
C MET A 84 -10.83 -6.93 1.42
N LEU A 85 -9.76 -6.15 1.54
CA LEU A 85 -9.81 -4.71 1.71
C LEU A 85 -8.91 -4.07 0.66
N THR A 86 -9.30 -2.90 0.18
CA THR A 86 -8.44 -2.08 -0.67
C THR A 86 -8.04 -0.82 0.09
N GLY A 87 -6.85 -0.32 -0.22
CA GLY A 87 -6.34 0.92 0.33
C GLY A 87 -5.16 1.42 -0.48
N TYR A 88 -4.36 2.28 0.11
CA TYR A 88 -3.17 2.81 -0.54
C TYR A 88 -1.97 2.82 0.38
N VAL A 89 -0.78 2.59 -0.18
CA VAL A 89 0.49 2.91 0.46
C VAL A 89 1.05 4.21 -0.12
N ILE A 90 1.76 4.97 0.71
CA ILE A 90 2.44 6.19 0.25
C ILE A 90 3.80 5.75 -0.31
N ALA A 91 3.98 5.90 -1.63
CA ALA A 91 5.17 5.46 -2.33
C ALA A 91 6.25 6.55 -2.46
N GLY A 92 5.91 7.77 -2.09
CA GLY A 92 6.82 8.91 -2.15
C GLY A 92 6.09 10.22 -2.36
N ARG A 93 6.83 11.21 -2.86
CA ARG A 93 6.32 12.53 -3.20
C ARG A 93 6.82 12.89 -4.59
N GLU A 94 5.93 13.37 -5.44
CA GLU A 94 6.27 13.87 -6.78
C GLU A 94 6.01 15.38 -6.86
N SER A 95 6.78 16.07 -7.69
CA SER A 95 6.55 17.49 -7.94
C SER A 95 5.27 17.69 -8.76
N MET A 96 4.47 18.69 -8.41
CA MET A 96 3.27 19.04 -9.17
C MET A 96 3.61 19.38 -10.62
N GLY A 97 4.76 19.99 -10.88
CA GLY A 97 5.25 20.29 -12.23
C GLY A 97 5.44 19.03 -13.07
N THR A 98 6.06 17.99 -12.51
CA THR A 98 6.24 16.69 -13.19
C THR A 98 4.90 16.03 -13.51
N LEU A 99 3.95 16.05 -12.57
CA LEU A 99 2.61 15.50 -12.76
C LEU A 99 1.83 16.22 -13.87
N ILE A 100 1.91 17.55 -13.89
CA ILE A 100 1.30 18.40 -14.93
C ILE A 100 1.90 18.05 -16.29
N LEU A 101 3.23 18.09 -16.43
CA LEU A 101 3.91 17.79 -17.69
C LEU A 101 3.54 16.41 -18.23
N ARG A 102 3.50 15.38 -17.37
CA ARG A 102 3.08 14.03 -17.78
C ARG A 102 1.65 14.03 -18.33
N LYS A 103 0.70 14.74 -17.70
CA LYS A 103 -0.69 14.82 -18.20
C LYS A 103 -0.82 15.62 -19.50
N PHE A 104 0.01 16.63 -19.70
CA PHE A 104 0.02 17.42 -20.93
C PHE A 104 0.71 16.71 -22.10
N GLN A 105 1.67 15.81 -21.83
CA GLN A 105 2.34 14.99 -22.86
C GLN A 105 1.50 13.82 -23.39
N PHE A 106 0.35 13.52 -22.78
CA PHE A 106 -0.63 12.54 -23.30
C PHE A 106 -1.78 13.20 -24.09
N ARG A 107 -1.53 14.38 -24.67
CA ARG A 107 -2.40 14.99 -25.70
C ARG A 107 -1.65 15.10 -27.03
#